data_AF-A0A849BRG2-F1
#
_entry.id   AF-A0A849BRG2-F1
#
_cell.length_a   1.000
_cell.length_b   1.000
_cell.length_c   1.000
_cell.angle_alpha   90.00
_cell.angle_beta   90.00
_cell.angle_gamma   90.00
#
_symmetry.space_group_name_H-M   'P 1'
#
loop_
_entity.id
_entity.type
_entity.pdbx_description
1 polymer ?
#
loop_
_entity_poly.entity_id
_entity_poly.type
_entity_poly.pdbx_seq_one_letter_code
_entity_poly.pdbx_strand_id
1 'polypeptide(L)' 'MEKRALGTPDLFVWLPVLGLLEGAFVCTTILQSTPVALGLIGVAVLLVLADSWLNR' A
#
# COMPACT_ATOMS: atom_id res chain seq x y z
N MET A 1 0.53 21.20 -20.93
CA MET A 1 1.10 20.34 -19.87
C MET A 1 0.02 19.38 -19.44
N GLU A 2 0.15 18.11 -19.81
CA GLU A 2 -0.76 17.04 -19.44
C GLU A 2 -0.69 16.86 -17.92
N LYS A 3 -1.80 17.10 -17.21
CA LYS A 3 -1.86 16.89 -15.76
C LYS A 3 -1.77 15.39 -15.52
N ARG A 4 -0.73 14.94 -14.82
CA ARG A 4 -0.56 13.52 -14.49
C ARG A 4 -1.78 13.03 -13.72
N ALA A 5 -2.31 11.86 -14.07
CA ALA A 5 -3.44 11.28 -13.35
C ALA A 5 -3.07 10.93 -11.90
N LEU A 6 -1.79 10.64 -11.65
CA LEU A 6 -1.20 10.34 -10.35
C LEU A 6 0.14 11.07 -10.23
N GLY A 7 0.33 11.78 -9.10
CA GLY A 7 1.58 12.39 -8.69
C GLY A 7 2.55 11.37 -8.07
N THR A 8 3.73 11.85 -7.67
CA THR A 8 4.69 10.99 -6.96
C THR A 8 4.24 10.84 -5.50
N PRO A 9 4.16 9.61 -4.96
CA PRO A 9 3.80 9.42 -3.57
C PRO A 9 4.89 9.92 -2.63
N ASP A 10 4.47 10.47 -1.50
CA ASP A 10 5.35 11.02 -0.48
C ASP A 10 6.13 9.93 0.24
N LEU A 11 7.34 10.25 0.72
CA LEU A 11 8.16 9.28 1.45
C LEU A 11 7.47 8.78 2.74
N PHE A 12 6.58 9.58 3.31
CA PHE A 12 5.83 9.23 4.53
C PHE A 12 4.78 8.13 4.32
N VAL A 13 4.23 7.96 3.11
CA VAL A 13 3.27 6.87 2.84
C VAL A 13 3.93 5.50 2.86
N TRP A 14 5.25 5.45 2.62
CA TRP A 14 5.99 4.19 2.56
C TRP A 14 6.16 3.52 3.93
N LEU A 15 6.21 4.28 5.02
CA LEU A 15 6.34 3.71 6.36
C LEU A 15 5.14 2.79 6.72
N PRO A 16 3.87 3.24 6.64
CA PRO A 16 2.73 2.35 6.86
C PRO A 16 2.59 1.28 5.78
N VAL A 17 2.94 1.56 4.52
CA VAL A 17 2.91 0.56 3.42
C VAL A 17 3.87 -0.61 3.72
N LEU A 18 5.09 -0.32 4.15
CA LEU A 18 6.06 -1.34 4.52
C LEU A 18 5.55 -2.20 5.70
N GLY A 19 4.96 -1.58 6.72
CA GLY A 19 4.35 -2.32 7.84
C GLY A 19 3.20 -3.23 7.42
N LEU A 20 2.35 -2.78 6.48
CA LEU A 20 1.27 -3.61 5.93
C LEU A 20 1.81 -4.79 5.11
N LEU A 21 2.87 -4.57 4.32
CA LEU A 21 3.51 -5.63 3.53
C LEU A 21 4.25 -6.64 4.42
N GLU A 22 4.92 -6.18 5.47
CA GLU A 22 5.53 -7.05 6.48
C GLU A 22 4.46 -7.88 7.20
N GLY A 23 3.36 -7.25 7.63
CA GLY A 23 2.22 -7.95 8.21
C GLY A 23 1.61 -8.99 7.24
N ALA A 24 1.47 -8.63 5.96
CA ALA A 24 0.99 -9.56 4.93
C ALA A 24 1.94 -10.75 4.78
N PHE A 25 3.26 -10.50 4.74
CA PHE A 25 4.27 -11.54 4.70
C PHE A 25 4.13 -12.49 5.90
N VAL A 26 4.05 -11.96 7.12
CA VAL A 26 3.83 -12.76 8.33
C VAL A 26 2.53 -13.56 8.26
N CYS A 27 1.43 -12.96 7.77
CA CYS A 27 0.16 -13.66 7.59
C CYS A 27 0.24 -14.82 6.59
N THR A 28 1.04 -14.68 5.53
CA THR A 28 1.28 -15.76 4.57
C THR A 28 2.18 -16.86 5.14
N THR A 29 3.18 -16.52 5.96
CA THR A 29 4.19 -17.47 6.45
C THR A 29 3.77 -18.19 7.72
N ILE A 30 3.15 -17.50 8.68
CA ILE A 30 2.81 -18.04 10.00
C ILE A 30 1.33 -18.38 10.11
N LEU A 31 0.46 -17.55 9.50
CA LEU A 31 -0.98 -17.60 9.78
C LEU A 31 -1.81 -18.28 8.68
N GLN A 32 -1.19 -18.71 7.57
CA GLN A 32 -1.83 -19.30 6.36
C GLN A 32 -3.15 -18.63 5.95
N SER A 33 -3.36 -17.37 6.32
CA SER A 33 -4.61 -16.67 6.09
C SER A 33 -4.46 -15.80 4.87
N THR A 34 -4.57 -16.45 3.71
CA THR A 34 -4.54 -15.80 2.39
C THR A 34 -5.49 -14.60 2.29
N PRO A 35 -6.73 -14.66 2.83
CA PRO A 35 -7.63 -13.51 2.77
C PRO A 35 -7.11 -12.29 3.55
N VAL A 36 -6.49 -12.51 4.71
CA VAL A 36 -5.94 -11.42 5.54
C VAL A 36 -4.73 -10.80 4.86
N ALA A 37 -3.82 -11.62 4.31
CA ALA A 37 -2.66 -11.12 3.58
C ALA A 37 -3.06 -10.30 2.34
N LEU A 38 -4.05 -10.77 1.56
CA LEU A 38 -4.59 -10.02 0.43
C LEU A 38 -5.25 -8.71 0.85
N GLY A 39 -5.96 -8.70 1.98
CA GLY A 39 -6.52 -7.49 2.57
C GLY A 39 -5.45 -6.45 2.91
N LEU A 40 -4.37 -6.87 3.59
CA LEU A 40 -3.26 -5.99 3.95
C LEU A 40 -2.56 -5.41 2.71
N ILE A 41 -2.30 -6.23 1.69
CA ILE A 41 -1.75 -5.78 0.41
C ILE A 41 -2.70 -4.79 -0.28
N GLY A 42 -4.00 -5.09 -0.29
CA GLY A 42 -5.01 -4.20 -0.87
C GLY A 42 -5.03 -2.83 -0.21
N VAL A 43 -4.97 -2.78 1.12
CA VAL A 43 -4.90 -1.51 1.87
C VAL A 43 -3.62 -0.75 1.55
N ALA A 44 -2.47 -1.43 1.44
CA ALA A 44 -1.20 -0.81 1.08
C ALA A 44 -1.26 -0.13 -0.30
N VAL A 45 -1.84 -0.82 -1.30
CA VAL A 45 -2.04 -0.27 -2.65
C VAL A 45 -2.97 0.96 -2.61
N LEU A 46 -4.07 0.89 -1.86
CA LEU A 46 -5.01 2.00 -1.75
C LEU A 46 -4.39 3.24 -1.10
N LEU A 47 -3.51 3.07 -0.10
CA LEU A 47 -2.77 4.19 0.50
C LEU A 47 -1.87 4.89 -0.52
N VAL A 48 -1.09 4.12 -1.29
CA VAL A 48 -0.21 4.70 -2.33
C VAL A 48 -1.04 5.41 -3.39
N LEU A 49 -2.15 4.83 -3.83
CA LEU A 49 -3.03 5.44 -4.83
C LEU A 49 -3.70 6.71 -4.31
N ALA A 50 -4.18 6.70 -3.07
CA ALA A 50 -4.80 7.86 -2.43
C ALA A 50 -3.79 9.00 -2.31
N ASP A 51 -2.59 8.72 -1.81
CA ASP A 51 -1.52 9.71 -1.69
C ASP A 51 -1.07 10.25 -3.06
N SER A 52 -0.86 9.37 -4.03
CA SER A 52 -0.51 9.76 -5.40
C SER A 52 -1.61 10.61 -6.06
N TRP A 53 -2.88 10.37 -5.73
CA TRP A 53 -4.00 11.17 -6.23
C TRP A 53 -4.10 12.53 -5.56
N LEU A 54 -3.71 12.65 -4.29
CA LEU A 54 -3.60 13.93 -3.58
C LEU A 54 -2.41 14.75 -4.08
N ASN A 55 -1.34 14.10 -4.54
CA ASN A 55 -0.10 14.72 -5.04
C ASN A 55 -0.08 15.04 -6.55
N ARG A 56 -1.22 14.94 -7.25
CA ARG A 56 -1.39 15.27 -8.68
C ARG A 56 -1.34 16.77 -8.97
#